data_AF-A0A3M1MT17-F1
#
_entry.id   AF-A0A3M1MT17-F1
#
_cell.length_a   1.000
_cell.length_b   1.000
_cell.length_c   1.000
_cell.angle_alpha   90.00
_cell.angle_beta   90.00
_cell.angle_gamma   90.00
#
_symmetry.space_group_name_H-M   'P 1'
#
loop_
_entity.id
_entity.type
_entity.pdbx_description
1 polymer ?
#
loop_
_entity_poly.entity_id
_entity_poly.type
_entity_poly.pdbx_seq_one_letter_code
_entity_poly.pdbx_strand_id
1 'polypeptide(L)' 'VEGLVQIPCIERNAHAAARALACCHFALLSDGRHKVSFDTITRVMKETGQALPSIYRETSAGGIARAYEKGSKS' A
#
# COMPACT_ATOMS: atom_id res chain seq x y z
N VAL A 1 -16.47 1.12 9.28
CA VAL A 1 -15.72 -0.15 9.30
C VAL A 1 -15.54 -0.52 10.76
N GLU A 2 -16.21 -1.55 11.25
CA GLU A 2 -16.18 -1.97 12.68
C GLU A 2 -14.85 -2.66 13.06
N GLY A 3 -13.71 -2.12 12.61
CA GLY A 3 -12.40 -2.78 12.73
C GLY A 3 -12.21 -3.98 11.79
N LEU A 4 -13.19 -4.27 10.92
CA LEU A 4 -13.13 -5.37 9.95
C LEU A 4 -12.15 -5.06 8.80
N VAL A 5 -11.40 -6.08 8.38
CA VAL A 5 -10.44 -6.03 7.26
C VAL A 5 -11.18 -6.07 5.91
N GLN A 6 -12.04 -5.08 5.67
CA GLN A 6 -12.88 -5.01 4.47
C GLN A 6 -12.45 -3.84 3.60
N ILE A 7 -12.75 -2.60 4.01
CA ILE A 7 -12.44 -1.39 3.25
C ILE A 7 -11.29 -0.64 3.92
N PRO A 8 -10.22 -0.24 3.19
CA PRO A 8 -9.96 -0.42 1.76
C PRO A 8 -9.12 -1.70 1.46
N CYS A 9 -9.13 -2.69 2.35
CA CYS A 9 -8.23 -3.84 2.29
C CYS A 9 -8.48 -4.74 1.08
N ILE A 10 -9.76 -5.00 0.76
CA ILE A 10 -10.16 -5.84 -0.37
C ILE A 10 -9.73 -5.19 -1.69
N GLU A 11 -9.99 -3.89 -1.84
CA GLU A 11 -9.65 -3.13 -3.04
C GLU A 11 -8.14 -3.01 -3.21
N ARG A 12 -7.39 -2.82 -2.12
CA ARG A 12 -5.92 -2.83 -2.15
C ARG A 12 -5.36 -4.17 -2.60
N ASN A 13 -5.91 -5.29 -2.12
CA ASN A 13 -5.48 -6.62 -2.54
C ASN A 13 -5.75 -6.86 -4.03
N ALA A 14 -6.94 -6.50 -4.52
CA ALA A 14 -7.27 -6.61 -5.94
C ALA A 14 -6.32 -5.79 -6.82
N HIS A 15 -6.05 -4.54 -6.44
CA HIS A 15 -5.14 -3.67 -7.17
C HIS A 15 -3.68 -4.15 -7.10
N ALA A 16 -3.24 -4.68 -5.96
CA ALA A 16 -1.90 -5.26 -5.80
C ALA A 16 -1.70 -6.48 -6.70
N ALA A 17 -2.70 -7.37 -6.79
CA ALA A 17 -2.65 -8.53 -7.68
C ALA A 17 -2.53 -8.12 -9.17
N ALA A 18 -3.34 -7.13 -9.60
CA ALA A 18 -3.25 -6.60 -10.96
C ALA A 18 -1.87 -5.99 -11.27
N ARG A 19 -1.32 -5.21 -10.32
CA ARG A 19 0.02 -4.64 -10.44
C ARG A 19 1.10 -5.71 -10.49
N ALA A 20 1.01 -6.75 -9.67
CA ALA A 20 1.99 -7.84 -9.66
C ALA A 20 2.07 -8.52 -11.03
N LEU A 21 0.91 -8.84 -11.64
CA LEU A 21 0.87 -9.42 -12.98
C LEU A 21 1.49 -8.50 -14.04
N ALA A 22 1.14 -7.21 -14.01
CA ALA A 22 1.71 -6.22 -14.92
C ALA A 22 3.24 -6.08 -14.77
N CYS A 23 3.75 -6.05 -13.53
CA CYS A 23 5.18 -6.02 -13.25
C CYS A 23 5.89 -7.30 -13.74
N CYS A 24 5.29 -8.47 -13.57
CA CYS A 24 5.83 -9.73 -14.09
C CYS A 24 5.94 -9.71 -15.62
N HIS A 25 4.87 -9.29 -16.32
CA HIS A 25 4.91 -9.15 -17.77
C HIS A 25 5.97 -8.14 -18.21
N PHE A 26 6.05 -6.99 -17.54
CA PHE A 26 7.08 -5.99 -17.83
C PHE A 26 8.50 -6.56 -17.64
N ALA A 27 8.75 -7.28 -16.55
CA ALA A 27 10.05 -7.88 -16.28
C ALA A 27 10.44 -8.93 -17.33
N LEU A 28 9.49 -9.76 -17.77
CA LEU A 28 9.72 -10.82 -18.76
C LEU A 28 9.87 -10.28 -20.19
N LEU A 29 9.15 -9.23 -20.55
CA LEU A 29 9.09 -8.69 -21.91
C LEU A 29 10.03 -7.50 -22.13
N SER A 30 10.60 -6.91 -21.07
CA SER A 30 11.59 -5.85 -21.18
C SER A 30 13.02 -6.39 -21.35
N ASP A 31 13.93 -5.49 -21.68
CA ASP A 31 15.37 -5.76 -21.81
C ASP A 31 16.13 -5.79 -20.47
N GLY A 32 15.43 -5.70 -19.34
CA GLY A 32 16.01 -5.75 -18.00
C GLY A 32 16.85 -4.53 -17.60
N ARG A 33 16.90 -3.46 -18.42
CA ARG A 33 17.60 -2.20 -18.08
C ARG A 33 16.78 -1.29 -17.19
N HIS A 34 15.46 -1.36 -17.29
CA HIS A 34 14.53 -0.55 -16.49
C HIS A 34 14.29 -1.15 -15.11
N LYS A 35 15.35 -1.28 -14.30
CA LYS A 35 15.28 -1.83 -12.95
C LYS A 35 16.10 -1.02 -11.94
N VAL A 36 15.62 -0.99 -10.71
CA VAL A 36 16.35 -0.55 -9.52
C VAL A 36 16.62 -1.79 -8.66
N SER A 37 17.76 -1.85 -7.96
CA SER A 37 18.06 -3.01 -7.12
C SER A 37 17.07 -3.17 -5.97
N PHE A 38 16.77 -4.42 -5.63
CA PHE A 38 15.87 -4.78 -4.53
C PHE A 38 16.29 -4.14 -3.19
N ASP A 39 17.59 -4.11 -2.91
CA ASP A 39 18.13 -3.52 -1.68
C ASP A 39 17.85 -2.02 -1.61
N THR A 40 17.96 -1.30 -2.74
CA THR A 40 17.63 0.13 -2.80
C THR A 40 16.15 0.35 -2.50
N ILE A 41 15.27 -0.45 -3.10
CA ILE A 41 13.82 -0.37 -2.86
C ILE A 41 13.49 -0.65 -1.38
N THR A 42 14.08 -1.69 -0.80
CA THR A 42 13.87 -2.06 0.61
C THR A 42 14.35 -0.97 1.57
N ARG A 43 15.51 -0.35 1.28
CA ARG A 43 16.01 0.79 2.07
C ARG A 43 15.05 1.97 2.01
N VAL A 44 14.60 2.36 0.81
CA VAL A 44 13.64 3.47 0.63
C VAL A 44 12.30 3.16 1.31
N MET A 45 11.82 1.91 1.26
CA MET A 45 10.60 1.49 1.94
C MET A 45 10.71 1.67 3.46
N LYS A 46 11.86 1.31 4.05
CA LYS A 46 12.15 1.52 5.48
C LYS A 46 12.18 3.00 5.85
N GLU A 47 12.93 3.80 5.10
CA GLU A 47 13.05 5.25 5.33
C GLU A 47 11.68 5.94 5.24
N THR A 48 10.88 5.57 4.23
CA THR A 48 9.51 6.06 4.05
C THR A 48 8.62 5.70 5.23
N GLY A 49 8.68 4.44 5.68
CA GLY A 49 7.91 3.97 6.84
C GLY A 49 8.29 4.69 8.14
N GLN A 50 9.57 5.03 8.32
CA GLN A 50 10.05 5.79 9.48
C GLN A 50 9.62 7.26 9.43
N ALA A 51 9.65 7.87 8.24
CA ALA A 51 9.22 9.25 8.02
C ALA A 51 7.69 9.43 8.11
N LEU A 52 6.92 8.35 7.96
CA LEU A 52 5.46 8.40 8.01
C LEU A 52 4.99 8.79 9.44
N PRO A 53 4.24 9.91 9.59
CA PRO A 53 3.69 10.30 10.88
C PRO A 53 2.86 9.18 11.51
N SER A 54 2.92 9.05 12.82
CA SER A 54 2.27 7.94 13.54
C SER A 54 0.78 7.82 13.24
N ILE A 55 0.09 8.93 12.98
CA ILE A 55 -1.34 9.00 12.63
C ILE A 55 -1.71 8.52 11.21
N TYR A 56 -0.71 8.25 10.36
CA TYR A 56 -0.92 7.78 8.98
C TYR A 56 -0.36 6.38 8.74
N ARG A 57 0.24 5.76 9.75
CA ARG A 57 0.70 4.37 9.68
C ARG A 57 -0.51 3.44 9.55
N GLU A 58 -0.34 2.31 8.87
CA GLU A 58 -1.44 1.35 8.63
C GLU A 58 -2.08 0.82 9.91
N THR A 59 -1.33 0.72 11.01
CA THR A 59 -1.82 0.28 12.33
C THR A 59 -2.36 1.41 13.19
N SER A 60 -2.41 2.64 12.67
CA SER A 60 -2.91 3.80 13.41
C SER A 60 -4.41 4.00 13.21
N ALA A 61 -5.08 4.55 14.22
CA ALA A 61 -6.50 4.91 14.13
C ALA A 61 -6.76 6.25 13.39
N GLY A 62 -5.76 6.79 12.68
CA GLY A 62 -5.87 8.05 11.96
C GLY A 62 -6.23 7.88 10.48
N GLY A 63 -6.14 8.96 9.71
CA GLY A 63 -6.41 8.95 8.27
C GLY A 63 -7.85 8.51 7.91
N ILE A 64 -7.96 7.52 7.02
CA ILE A 64 -9.25 7.02 6.50
C ILE A 64 -10.11 6.42 7.61
N ALA A 65 -9.52 5.80 8.64
CA ALA A 65 -10.27 5.23 9.76
C ALA A 65 -11.15 6.28 10.46
N ARG A 66 -10.55 7.45 10.75
CA ARG A 66 -11.25 8.60 11.36
C ARG A 66 -12.29 9.25 10.43
N ALA A 67 -12.06 9.23 9.12
CA ALA A 67 -13.04 9.76 8.15
C ALA A 67 -14.31 8.90 8.08
N TYR A 68 -14.17 7.57 8.16
CA TYR A 68 -15.30 6.64 8.11
C TYR A 68 -16.06 6.51 9.44
N GLU A 69 -15.43 6.76 10.60
CA GLU A 69 -16.15 6.83 11.89
C GLU A 69 -17.21 7.95 11.93
N LYS A 70 -16.98 9.07 11.22
CA LYS A 70 -17.96 10.17 11.14
C LYS A 70 -19.19 9.84 10.29
N GLY A 71 -19.07 8.96 9.29
CA GLY A 71 -20.17 8.58 8.40
C GLY A 71 -21.13 7.53 8.97
N SER A 72 -20.74 6.85 10.05
CA SER A 72 -21.52 5.77 10.69
C SER A 72 -22.48 6.26 11.79
N LYS A 73 -22.54 7.58 12.04
CA LYS A 73 -23.40 8.19 13.08
C LYS A 73 -24.60 8.96 12.50
N SER A 74 -25.18 8.50 11.40
CA SER A 74 -26.46 9.01 10.89
C SER A 74 -27.56 7.97 11.03
#